data_AF-A0A0G0GA21-F1
#
_entry.id   AF-A0A0G0GA21-F1
#
_cell.length_a   1.000
_cell.length_b   1.000
_cell.length_c   1.000
_cell.angle_alpha   90.00
_cell.angle_beta   90.00
_cell.angle_gamma   90.00
#
_symmetry.space_group_name_H-M   'P 1'
#
loop_
_entity.id
_entity.type
_entity.pdbx_description
1 polymer ?
#
loop_
_entity_poly.entity_id
_entity_poly.type
_entity_poly.pdbx_seq_one_letter_code
_entity_poly.pdbx_strand_id
1 'polypeptide(L)'
;MTIINWSKKIFWFIIEPFFPFGRNLVKKLGYNPYPPRQVFALGFLNKNNNQAELEKHLYSQNFIINKVAWVDEGEIMSLRLLDGFEHQYHLRLFKDGEIRGHYELTPEYSPLGHLHDKETTAKTEEFKKILGNFLIS
;
A
#
# COMPACT_ATOMS: atom_id res chain seq x y z
N MET A 1 -7.80 9.50 -20.22
CA MET A 1 -8.04 8.09 -19.81
C MET A 1 -8.52 7.32 -21.03
N THR A 2 -7.88 6.19 -21.37
CA THR A 2 -8.15 5.43 -22.60
C THR A 2 -9.27 4.39 -22.41
N ILE A 3 -9.84 3.87 -23.51
CA ILE A 3 -10.80 2.75 -23.49
C ILE A 3 -10.19 1.52 -22.78
N ILE A 4 -8.91 1.26 -23.04
CA ILE A 4 -8.16 0.16 -22.41
C ILE A 4 -8.13 0.33 -20.88
N ASN A 5 -7.88 1.54 -20.37
CA ASN A 5 -7.87 1.79 -18.93
C ASN A 5 -9.27 1.61 -18.31
N TRP A 6 -10.32 1.94 -19.04
CA TRP A 6 -11.70 1.66 -18.63
C TRP A 6 -11.98 0.16 -18.51
N SER A 7 -11.57 -0.63 -19.50
CA SER A 7 -11.70 -2.10 -19.44
C SER A 7 -10.94 -2.70 -18.25
N LYS A 8 -9.71 -2.22 -18.00
CA LYS A 8 -8.93 -2.63 -16.82
C LYS A 8 -9.65 -2.31 -15.51
N LYS A 9 -10.22 -1.11 -15.37
CA LYS A 9 -10.98 -0.73 -14.17
C LYS A 9 -12.16 -1.66 -13.90
N ILE A 10 -12.94 -1.99 -14.93
CA ILE A 10 -14.09 -2.90 -14.79
C ILE A 10 -13.63 -4.29 -14.39
N PHE A 11 -12.59 -4.82 -15.04
CA PHE A 11 -12.01 -6.10 -14.69
C PHE A 11 -11.55 -6.15 -13.23
N TRP A 12 -10.84 -5.11 -12.79
CA TRP A 12 -10.36 -5.03 -11.41
C TRP A 12 -11.47 -4.84 -10.37
N PHE A 13 -12.53 -4.12 -10.71
CA PHE A 13 -13.72 -4.02 -9.87
C PHE A 13 -14.34 -5.41 -9.58
N ILE A 14 -14.29 -6.33 -10.53
CA ILE A 14 -14.79 -7.70 -10.38
C ILE A 14 -13.81 -8.55 -9.54
N ILE A 15 -12.50 -8.37 -9.72
CA ILE A 15 -11.48 -9.25 -9.11
C ILE A 15 -11.07 -8.82 -7.71
N GLU A 16 -11.01 -7.53 -7.43
CA GLU A 16 -10.55 -6.97 -6.15
C GLU A 16 -11.18 -7.66 -4.92
N PRO A 17 -12.50 -7.93 -4.87
CA PRO A 17 -13.11 -8.62 -3.71
C PRO A 17 -12.56 -10.03 -3.47
N PHE A 18 -12.11 -10.71 -4.52
CA PHE A 18 -11.60 -12.08 -4.47
C PHE A 18 -10.08 -12.16 -4.30
N PHE A 19 -9.37 -11.07 -4.61
CA PHE A 19 -7.91 -11.02 -4.58
C PHE A 19 -7.30 -11.47 -3.24
N PRO A 20 -7.81 -11.06 -2.06
CA PRO A 20 -7.27 -11.51 -0.78
C PRO A 20 -7.28 -13.03 -0.60
N PHE A 21 -8.30 -13.72 -1.12
CA PHE A 21 -8.39 -15.18 -1.04
C PHE A 21 -7.28 -15.85 -1.86
N GLY A 22 -7.11 -15.41 -3.11
CA GLY A 22 -6.06 -15.91 -3.99
C GLY A 22 -4.68 -15.65 -3.42
N ARG A 23 -4.41 -14.41 -3.00
CA ARG A 23 -3.15 -14.00 -2.35
C ARG A 23 -2.83 -14.86 -1.13
N ASN A 24 -3.78 -15.06 -0.23
CA ASN A 24 -3.57 -15.84 0.99
C ASN A 24 -3.32 -17.33 0.68
N LEU A 25 -3.99 -17.88 -0.34
CA LEU A 25 -3.75 -19.25 -0.79
C LEU A 25 -2.33 -19.42 -1.33
N VAL A 26 -1.88 -18.55 -2.24
CA VAL A 26 -0.52 -18.66 -2.80
C VAL A 26 0.56 -18.45 -1.73
N LYS A 27 0.33 -17.54 -0.77
CA LYS A 27 1.23 -17.36 0.38
C LYS A 27 1.30 -18.62 1.26
N LYS A 28 0.16 -19.28 1.51
CA LYS A 28 0.09 -20.56 2.24
C LYS A 28 0.83 -21.69 1.50
N LEU A 29 0.89 -21.63 0.17
CA LEU A 29 1.65 -22.57 -0.67
C LEU A 29 3.14 -22.23 -0.75
N GLY A 30 3.62 -21.21 -0.03
CA GLY A 30 5.03 -20.85 0.07
C GLY A 30 5.53 -19.85 -0.97
N TYR A 31 4.65 -19.30 -1.82
CA TYR A 31 5.04 -18.22 -2.71
C TYR A 31 5.19 -16.92 -1.93
N ASN A 32 6.40 -16.36 -1.90
CA ASN A 32 6.67 -15.06 -1.31
C ASN A 32 7.56 -14.25 -2.27
N PRO A 33 6.96 -13.38 -3.11
CA PRO A 33 7.71 -12.62 -4.12
C PRO A 33 8.61 -11.53 -3.53
N TYR A 34 8.39 -11.18 -2.26
CA TYR A 34 9.07 -10.09 -1.57
C TYR A 34 9.80 -10.58 -0.31
N PRO A 35 10.82 -9.84 0.15
CA PRO A 35 11.35 -10.02 1.50
C PRO A 35 10.25 -9.82 2.55
N PRO A 36 10.46 -10.27 3.81
CA PRO A 36 9.45 -10.14 4.87
C PRO A 36 8.90 -8.73 5.07
N ARG A 37 9.72 -7.70 4.82
CA ARG A 37 9.32 -6.29 4.77
C ARG A 37 10.03 -5.56 3.62
N GLN A 38 9.31 -4.76 2.86
CA GLN A 38 9.89 -3.94 1.77
C GLN A 38 10.77 -2.79 2.31
N VAL A 39 11.83 -2.40 1.59
CA VAL A 39 12.95 -1.53 2.10
C VAL A 39 12.60 -0.06 2.37
N PHE A 40 11.35 0.37 2.23
CA PHE A 40 10.94 1.78 2.29
C PHE A 40 10.51 2.24 3.68
N ALA A 41 11.42 2.19 4.65
CA ALA A 41 11.16 2.66 6.01
C ALA A 41 11.01 4.19 6.06
N LEU A 42 9.98 4.67 6.76
CA LEU A 42 9.72 6.10 6.96
C LEU A 42 10.03 6.53 8.41
N GLY A 43 9.85 5.63 9.37
CA GLY A 43 10.02 5.88 10.80
C GLY A 43 9.05 5.04 11.62
N PHE A 44 8.68 5.53 12.81
CA PHE A 44 7.74 4.85 13.71
C PHE A 44 6.53 5.74 13.99
N LEU A 45 5.41 5.10 14.33
CA LEU A 45 4.23 5.76 14.88
C LEU A 45 4.61 6.44 16.20
N ASN A 46 4.27 7.71 16.31
CA ASN A 46 4.42 8.48 17.54
C ASN A 46 3.70 7.77 18.69
N LYS A 47 4.39 7.54 19.81
CA LYS A 47 3.86 6.81 20.98
C LYS A 47 2.65 7.49 21.63
N ASN A 48 2.45 8.78 21.38
CA ASN A 48 1.29 9.54 21.85
C ASN A 48 0.06 9.32 20.95
N ASN A 49 0.21 8.64 19.82
CA ASN A 49 -0.85 8.32 18.89
C ASN A 49 -1.08 6.81 18.80
N ASN A 50 -2.29 6.43 18.41
CA ASN A 50 -2.64 5.04 18.14
C ASN A 50 -3.02 4.81 16.67
N GLN A 51 -3.13 3.54 16.28
CA GLN A 51 -3.48 3.15 14.91
C GLN A 51 -4.80 3.77 14.44
N ALA A 52 -5.83 3.82 15.27
CA ALA A 52 -7.14 4.33 14.86
C ALA A 52 -7.11 5.84 14.56
N GLU A 53 -6.29 6.60 15.30
CA GLU A 53 -6.06 8.02 15.01
C GLU A 53 -5.30 8.22 13.70
N LEU A 54 -4.27 7.40 13.45
CA LEU A 54 -3.54 7.42 12.19
C LEU A 54 -4.46 7.07 11.01
N GLU A 55 -5.26 6.02 11.13
CA GLU A 55 -6.24 5.63 10.11
C GLU A 55 -7.23 6.75 9.83
N LYS A 56 -7.81 7.35 10.88
CA LYS A 56 -8.74 8.48 10.74
C LYS A 56 -8.09 9.65 10.01
N HIS A 57 -6.84 9.98 10.34
CA HIS A 57 -6.07 11.01 9.66
C HIS A 57 -5.87 10.66 8.18
N LEU A 58 -5.39 9.46 7.87
CA LEU A 58 -5.15 9.02 6.49
C LEU A 58 -6.45 8.95 5.66
N TYR A 59 -7.56 8.48 6.23
CA TYR A 59 -8.87 8.52 5.59
C TYR A 59 -9.33 9.95 5.28
N SER A 60 -9.03 10.93 6.16
CA SER A 60 -9.28 12.34 5.85
C SER A 60 -8.45 12.88 4.67
N GLN A 61 -7.33 12.22 4.36
CA GLN A 61 -6.46 12.50 3.22
C GLN A 61 -6.80 11.63 1.98
N ASN A 62 -7.97 10.98 1.95
CA ASN A 62 -8.44 10.09 0.87
C ASN A 62 -7.65 8.78 0.71
N PHE A 63 -6.88 8.36 1.73
CA PHE A 63 -6.39 7.00 1.73
C PHE A 63 -7.56 6.02 1.84
N ILE A 64 -7.39 4.83 1.28
CA ILE A 64 -8.34 3.73 1.32
C ILE A 64 -7.60 2.43 1.59
N ILE A 65 -8.32 1.40 2.07
CA ILE A 65 -7.73 0.08 2.31
C ILE A 65 -7.18 -0.50 1.00
N ASN A 66 -5.91 -0.94 1.02
CA ASN A 66 -5.28 -1.57 -0.14
C ASN A 66 -5.52 -3.10 -0.11
N LYS A 67 -6.62 -3.55 -0.74
CA LYS A 67 -7.00 -4.98 -0.76
C LYS A 67 -6.14 -5.82 -1.70
N VAL A 68 -5.52 -5.19 -2.69
CA VAL A 68 -4.76 -5.83 -3.78
C VAL A 68 -3.25 -5.90 -3.50
N ALA A 69 -2.80 -5.42 -2.34
CA ALA A 69 -1.41 -5.51 -1.93
C ALA A 69 -1.00 -6.90 -1.41
N TRP A 70 0.28 -7.23 -1.56
CA TRP A 70 0.92 -8.27 -0.76
C TRP A 70 0.99 -7.84 0.71
N VAL A 71 0.79 -8.80 1.64
CA VAL A 71 0.81 -8.53 3.09
C VAL A 71 2.17 -8.91 3.64
N ASP A 72 2.87 -7.92 4.16
CA ASP A 72 4.18 -8.10 4.75
C ASP A 72 4.08 -8.79 6.13
N GLU A 73 5.18 -9.33 6.62
CA GLU A 73 5.20 -9.98 7.94
C GLU A 73 5.08 -8.95 9.05
N GLY A 74 4.04 -9.11 9.88
CA GLY A 74 3.74 -8.19 10.99
C GLY A 74 3.00 -6.92 10.56
N GLU A 75 2.58 -6.81 9.30
CA GLU A 75 1.68 -5.75 8.83
C GLU A 75 0.33 -5.81 9.57
N ILE A 76 -0.15 -4.67 10.06
CA ILE A 76 -1.47 -4.53 10.73
C ILE A 76 -2.40 -3.53 10.05
N MET A 77 -1.86 -2.72 9.14
CA MET A 77 -2.59 -1.73 8.35
C MET A 77 -1.92 -1.57 7.00
N SER A 78 -2.72 -1.49 5.94
CA SER A 78 -2.25 -1.32 4.56
C SER A 78 -3.22 -0.42 3.82
N LEU A 79 -2.80 0.82 3.60
CA LEU A 79 -3.61 1.87 3.00
C LEU A 79 -2.92 2.44 1.76
N ARG A 80 -3.72 2.88 0.80
CA ARG A 80 -3.22 3.53 -0.41
C ARG A 80 -3.93 4.84 -0.68
N LEU A 81 -3.20 5.79 -1.26
CA LEU A 81 -3.75 7.00 -1.89
C LEU A 81 -3.48 6.90 -3.39
N LEU A 82 -4.53 6.97 -4.20
CA LEU A 82 -4.41 6.90 -5.65
C LEU A 82 -3.92 8.24 -6.23
N ASP A 83 -2.88 8.18 -7.05
CA ASP A 83 -2.45 9.29 -7.90
C ASP A 83 -2.88 9.01 -9.34
N GLY A 84 -4.14 9.36 -9.63
CA GLY A 84 -4.81 8.96 -10.85
C GLY A 84 -5.09 7.44 -10.90
N PHE A 85 -4.96 6.84 -12.08
CA PHE A 85 -5.14 5.39 -12.25
C PHE A 85 -3.80 4.64 -12.26
N GLU A 86 -2.72 5.32 -12.60
CA GLU A 86 -1.44 4.68 -12.94
C GLU A 86 -0.60 4.40 -11.72
N HIS A 87 -0.61 5.30 -10.73
CA HIS A 87 0.23 5.21 -9.56
C HIS A 87 -0.54 5.34 -8.24
N GLN A 88 0.13 4.96 -7.16
CA GLN A 88 -0.38 5.08 -5.79
C GLN A 88 0.76 5.36 -4.81
N TYR A 89 0.42 6.06 -3.74
CA TYR A 89 1.19 6.03 -2.49
C TYR A 89 0.68 4.85 -1.68
N HIS A 90 1.53 3.88 -1.39
CA HIS A 90 1.22 2.74 -0.53
C HIS A 90 1.88 2.93 0.82
N LEU A 91 1.10 2.84 1.90
CA LEU A 91 1.55 2.98 3.26
C LEU A 91 1.15 1.78 4.11
N ARG A 92 2.07 1.34 4.97
CA ARG A 92 1.87 0.23 5.91
C ARG A 92 2.25 0.63 7.32
N LEU A 93 1.53 0.09 8.30
CA LEU A 93 1.91 0.10 9.72
C LEU A 93 2.15 -1.34 10.17
N PHE A 94 3.19 -1.54 10.97
CA PHE A 94 3.59 -2.83 11.52
C PHE A 94 3.30 -2.92 13.03
N LYS A 95 3.25 -4.16 13.55
CA LYS A 95 2.99 -4.45 14.99
C LYS A 95 3.95 -3.76 15.95
N ASP A 96 5.17 -3.48 15.52
CA ASP A 96 6.20 -2.76 16.29
C ASP A 96 6.09 -1.23 16.17
N GLY A 97 5.07 -0.74 15.47
CA GLY A 97 4.85 0.68 15.21
C GLY A 97 5.65 1.21 14.03
N GLU A 98 6.46 0.42 13.34
CA GLU A 98 7.18 0.89 12.15
C GLU A 98 6.17 1.30 11.06
N ILE A 99 6.43 2.43 10.41
CA ILE A 99 5.68 2.91 9.25
C ILE A 99 6.60 2.81 8.05
N ARG A 100 6.11 2.14 7.00
CA ARG A 100 6.79 2.04 5.71
C ARG A 100 5.88 2.59 4.62
N GLY A 101 6.45 3.15 3.59
CA GLY A 101 5.66 3.63 2.47
C GLY A 101 6.48 3.96 1.24
N HIS A 102 5.88 3.72 0.09
CA HIS A 102 6.48 3.92 -1.22
C HIS A 102 5.43 4.33 -2.23
N TYR A 103 5.89 4.93 -3.32
CA TYR A 103 5.10 5.32 -4.47
C TYR A 103 5.42 4.38 -5.63
N GLU A 104 4.40 3.81 -6.26
CA GLU A 104 4.54 2.73 -7.23
C GLU A 104 3.41 2.75 -8.25
N LEU A 105 3.55 1.93 -9.31
CA LEU A 105 2.43 1.63 -10.20
C LEU A 105 1.32 0.90 -9.45
N THR A 106 0.07 1.22 -9.79
CA THR A 106 -1.07 0.46 -9.28
C THR A 106 -1.09 -0.94 -9.91
N PRO A 107 -1.50 -1.99 -9.16
CA PRO A 107 -1.81 -3.30 -9.72
C PRO A 107 -2.83 -3.20 -10.86
N GLU A 108 -3.76 -2.25 -10.76
CA GLU A 108 -4.85 -2.09 -11.72
C GLU A 108 -4.40 -1.60 -13.09
N TYR A 109 -3.39 -0.72 -13.10
CA TYR A 109 -2.79 -0.22 -14.32
C TYR A 109 -1.79 -1.21 -14.92
N SER A 110 -0.89 -1.76 -14.10
CA SER A 110 0.18 -2.64 -14.54
C SER A 110 0.50 -3.71 -13.49
N PRO A 111 -0.19 -4.86 -13.48
CA PRO A 111 -0.02 -5.88 -12.45
C PRO A 111 1.41 -6.45 -12.43
N LEU A 112 1.99 -6.70 -13.60
CA LEU A 112 3.37 -7.18 -13.73
C LEU A 112 4.38 -6.07 -13.40
N GLY A 113 4.10 -4.82 -13.75
CA GLY A 113 4.99 -3.70 -13.39
C GLY A 113 5.05 -3.52 -11.88
N HIS A 114 3.89 -3.55 -11.22
CA HIS A 114 3.75 -3.51 -9.78
C HIS A 114 4.48 -4.70 -9.10
N LEU A 115 4.29 -5.93 -9.61
CA LEU A 115 4.94 -7.11 -9.03
C LEU A 115 6.48 -7.08 -9.10
N HIS A 116 7.05 -6.41 -10.10
CA HIS A 116 8.50 -6.25 -10.28
C HIS A 116 9.03 -4.89 -9.78
N ASP A 117 8.26 -4.20 -8.93
CA ASP A 117 8.60 -2.90 -8.35
C ASP A 117 9.00 -1.83 -9.39
N LYS A 118 8.47 -1.91 -10.62
CA LYS A 118 8.76 -0.94 -11.67
C LYS A 118 8.28 0.46 -11.24
N GLU A 119 9.18 1.44 -11.35
CA GLU A 119 8.93 2.84 -10.96
C GLU A 119 8.65 3.04 -9.45
N THR A 120 9.01 2.06 -8.62
CA THR A 120 8.85 2.18 -7.17
C THR A 120 9.88 3.15 -6.60
N THR A 121 9.42 4.13 -5.84
CA THR A 121 10.25 5.16 -5.22
C THR A 121 9.79 5.44 -3.80
N ALA A 122 10.69 5.89 -2.92
CA ALA A 122 10.34 6.07 -1.51
C ALA A 122 9.38 7.26 -1.27
N LYS A 123 9.46 8.34 -2.08
CA LYS A 123 8.75 9.61 -1.87
C LYS A 123 8.72 10.09 -0.40
N THR A 124 9.81 9.86 0.34
CA THR A 124 9.88 10.02 1.81
C THR A 124 9.39 11.38 2.30
N GLU A 125 9.78 12.47 1.63
CA GLU A 125 9.39 13.83 2.04
C GLU A 125 7.90 14.12 1.83
N GLU A 126 7.27 13.50 0.83
CA GLU A 126 5.82 13.61 0.62
C GLU A 126 5.07 12.84 1.69
N PHE A 127 5.53 11.62 2.02
CA PHE A 127 4.98 10.85 3.14
C PHE A 127 5.14 11.56 4.48
N LYS A 128 6.29 12.17 4.76
CA LYS A 128 6.49 12.96 5.99
C LYS A 128 5.52 14.12 6.09
N LYS A 129 5.23 14.81 4.98
CA LYS A 129 4.22 15.87 4.96
C LYS A 129 2.82 15.35 5.23
N ILE A 130 2.45 14.21 4.65
CA ILE A 130 1.17 13.55 4.89
C ILE A 130 1.04 13.12 6.35
N LEU A 131 2.07 12.47 6.91
CA LEU A 131 2.05 11.89 8.25
C LEU A 131 2.23 12.94 9.36
N GLY A 132 2.98 14.00 9.11
CA GLY A 132 3.22 15.07 10.09
C GLY A 132 3.62 14.52 11.46
N ASN A 133 2.87 14.90 12.49
CA ASN A 133 3.17 14.55 13.89
C ASN A 133 2.96 13.07 14.24
N PHE A 134 2.33 12.28 13.35
CA PHE A 134 2.17 10.83 13.55
C PHE A 134 3.48 10.06 13.38
N LEU A 135 4.49 10.65 12.72
CA LEU A 135 5.76 10.00 12.43
C LEU A 135 6.87 10.53 13.33
N ILE A 136 7.64 9.62 13.92
CA ILE A 136 8.92 9.91 14.57
C ILE A 136 10.04 9.19 13.82
N SER A 137 11.13 9.90 13.55
CA SER A 137 12.32 9.41 12.80
C SER A 137 13.38 8.86 13.74
#